data_AF-B3DYK0-F1
#
_entry.id   AF-B3DYK0-F1
#
_cell.length_a   1.000
_cell.length_b   1.000
_cell.length_c   1.000
_cell.angle_alpha   90.00
_cell.angle_beta   90.00
_cell.angle_gamma   90.00
#
_symmetry.space_group_name_H-M   'P 1'
#
loop_
_entity.id
_entity.type
_entity.pdbx_description
1 polymer ?
#
loop_
_entity_poly.entity_id
_entity_poly.type
_entity_poly.pdbx_seq_one_letter_code
_entity_poly.pdbx_strand_id
1 'polypeptide(L)'
;MNFFLSFPSKALYCLIHRQRIFYSKLVHFQSLIPLALFFLLPVLVGGCSGEQRAHFAKDKIEEYKQNPTKENKQEAQAALAELDASIHRLEAQVSRESGETKRSDQQRLNELKKQRSKLNTDFTKAEAETLLNNLKNFFQNPPLLENKKDNKNP
;
A
#
# COMPACT_ATOMS: atom_id res chain seq x y z
N MET A 1 2.70 -10.98 49.21
CA MET A 1 3.59 -9.96 48.61
C MET A 1 4.72 -10.73 47.92
N ASN A 2 5.01 -10.62 46.62
CA ASN A 2 4.60 -9.69 45.58
C ASN A 2 4.66 -10.39 44.21
N PHE A 3 3.78 -9.95 43.31
CA PHE A 3 3.63 -10.43 41.94
C PHE A 3 4.81 -9.99 41.06
N PHE A 4 5.35 -10.95 40.30
CA PHE A 4 6.24 -10.73 39.16
C PHE A 4 5.38 -10.32 37.96
N LEU A 5 5.58 -9.11 37.43
CA LEU A 5 5.01 -8.69 36.15
C LEU A 5 6.10 -8.62 35.08
N SER A 6 5.71 -9.18 33.93
CA SER A 6 6.49 -9.48 32.75
C SER A 6 6.40 -8.36 31.70
N PHE A 7 7.35 -8.41 30.75
CA PHE A 7 7.28 -7.91 29.36
C PHE A 7 7.71 -6.45 29.03
N PRO A 8 8.23 -6.20 27.80
CA PRO A 8 9.64 -5.88 27.59
C PRO A 8 9.86 -4.56 26.82
N SER A 9 10.89 -3.78 27.18
CA SER A 9 11.16 -2.48 26.56
C SER A 9 12.14 -2.54 25.36
N LYS A 10 11.91 -3.45 24.40
CA LYS A 10 12.60 -3.40 23.09
C LYS A 10 12.09 -2.24 22.22
N ALA A 11 10.88 -1.75 22.49
CA ALA A 11 10.31 -0.57 21.82
C ALA A 11 11.05 0.74 22.16
N LEU A 12 11.72 0.81 23.32
CA LEU A 12 12.39 2.03 23.78
C LEU A 12 13.77 2.23 23.12
N TYR A 13 14.45 1.13 22.76
CA TYR A 13 15.76 1.20 22.10
C TYR A 13 15.67 1.74 20.65
N CYS A 14 14.51 1.58 19.99
CA CYS A 14 14.27 2.15 18.66
C CYS A 14 14.12 3.67 18.66
N LEU A 15 13.73 4.28 19.80
CA LEU A 15 13.41 5.70 19.84
C LEU A 15 14.66 6.59 20.01
N ILE A 16 15.66 6.11 20.75
CA ILE A 16 16.81 6.94 21.17
C ILE A 16 17.99 6.86 20.17
N HIS A 17 18.14 5.76 19.43
CA HIS A 17 19.20 5.64 18.41
C HIS A 17 18.88 6.36 17.08
N ARG A 18 17.70 7.00 16.97
CA ARG A 18 17.19 7.71 15.79
C ARG A 18 17.79 9.12 15.57
N GLN A 19 18.33 9.78 16.60
CA GLN A 19 18.72 11.21 16.50
C GLN A 19 20.19 11.46 16.10
N ARG A 20 21.11 10.50 16.24
CA ARG A 20 22.55 10.85 16.26
C ARG A 20 23.32 10.65 14.94
N ILE A 21 22.81 9.89 13.98
CA ILE A 21 23.55 9.57 12.74
C ILE A 21 23.17 10.51 11.57
N PHE A 22 22.04 11.22 11.65
CA PHE A 22 21.54 12.02 10.52
C PHE A 22 22.16 13.41 10.39
N TYR A 23 22.82 13.94 11.42
CA TYR A 23 23.36 15.31 11.37
C TYR A 23 24.73 15.46 10.68
N SER A 24 25.36 14.38 10.19
CA SER A 24 26.74 14.47 9.66
C SER A 24 26.84 14.61 8.12
N LYS A 25 25.76 14.48 7.35
CA LYS A 25 25.83 14.46 5.87
C LYS A 25 24.88 15.41 5.13
N LEU A 26 24.35 16.43 5.81
CA LEU A 26 23.44 17.39 5.17
C LEU A 26 23.71 18.85 5.56
N VAL A 27 24.98 19.21 5.69
CA VAL A 27 25.43 20.60 5.58
C VAL A 27 26.05 20.76 4.20
N HIS A 28 25.24 21.19 3.23
CA HIS A 28 25.62 21.81 1.93
C HIS A 28 24.65 21.50 0.80
N PHE A 29 23.34 21.68 0.99
CA PHE A 29 22.49 22.00 -0.17
C PHE A 29 21.41 23.00 0.26
N GLN A 30 21.88 24.23 0.35
CA GLN A 30 21.08 25.43 0.53
C GLN A 30 20.55 25.84 -0.84
N SER A 31 19.24 25.72 -1.06
CA SER A 31 18.44 26.65 -1.89
C SER A 31 17.02 26.08 -2.14
N LEU A 32 16.04 26.68 -1.45
CA LEU A 32 14.70 26.99 -1.95
C LEU A 32 13.99 25.95 -2.84
N ILE A 33 13.33 24.97 -2.22
CA ILE A 33 12.20 24.23 -2.82
C ILE A 33 11.12 24.12 -1.73
N PRO A 34 9.86 24.54 -1.99
CA PRO A 34 8.87 24.79 -0.96
C PRO A 34 8.45 23.52 -0.22
N LEU A 35 8.26 23.67 1.09
CA LEU A 35 7.95 22.67 2.13
C LEU A 35 6.70 21.77 1.90
N ALA A 36 6.08 21.75 0.72
CA ALA A 36 4.82 21.04 0.48
C ALA A 36 4.99 19.58 -0.02
N LEU A 37 6.20 19.14 -0.37
CA LEU A 37 6.45 17.82 -0.96
C LEU A 37 7.10 16.79 -0.02
N PHE A 38 7.42 17.18 1.22
CA PHE A 38 8.10 16.30 2.19
C PHE A 38 7.15 15.38 2.97
N PHE A 39 5.82 15.57 2.86
CA PHE A 39 4.82 14.76 3.56
C PHE A 39 4.36 13.52 2.78
N LEU A 40 4.77 13.35 1.52
CA LEU A 40 4.26 12.27 0.66
C LEU A 40 5.11 11.00 0.60
N LEU A 41 6.27 10.92 1.25
CA LEU A 41 7.02 9.66 1.31
C LEU A 41 7.82 9.48 2.62
N PRO A 42 7.21 8.93 3.68
CA PRO A 42 7.94 8.25 4.74
C PRO A 42 7.91 6.71 4.52
N VAL A 43 7.94 6.21 3.27
CA VAL A 43 7.96 4.76 2.96
C VAL A 43 9.28 4.32 2.30
N LEU A 44 10.33 5.14 2.41
CA LEU A 44 11.65 4.72 1.98
C LEU A 44 12.56 4.54 3.20
N VAL A 45 12.92 3.26 3.38
CA VAL A 45 13.99 2.74 4.25
C VAL A 45 13.60 2.32 5.67
N GLY A 46 12.49 1.59 5.80
CA GLY A 46 12.22 0.68 6.92
C GLY A 46 11.69 -0.66 6.39
N GLY A 47 12.39 -1.75 6.66
CA GLY A 47 12.14 -3.07 6.06
C GLY A 47 10.85 -3.73 6.55
N CYS A 48 9.70 -3.36 5.99
CA CYS A 48 8.55 -4.27 6.01
C CYS A 48 8.92 -5.51 5.18
N SER A 49 8.64 -6.72 5.66
CA SER A 49 8.88 -7.94 4.88
C SER A 49 7.88 -8.03 3.72
N GLY A 50 8.15 -8.85 2.69
CA GLY A 50 7.21 -9.04 1.58
C GLY A 50 5.85 -9.57 2.07
N GLU A 51 5.88 -10.38 3.12
CA GLU A 51 4.70 -10.96 3.76
C GLU A 51 3.85 -9.89 4.47
N GLN A 52 4.46 -8.93 5.17
CA GLN A 52 3.74 -7.81 5.77
C GLN A 52 3.03 -6.95 4.71
N ARG A 53 3.67 -6.73 3.56
CA ARG A 53 3.03 -6.02 2.44
C ARG A 53 1.88 -6.81 1.83
N ALA A 54 1.99 -8.14 1.76
CA ALA A 54 0.90 -8.98 1.29
C ALA A 54 -0.31 -8.94 2.24
N HIS A 55 -0.07 -8.92 3.55
CA HIS A 55 -1.12 -8.73 4.55
C HIS A 55 -1.76 -7.35 4.44
N PHE A 56 -0.97 -6.28 4.35
CA PHE A 56 -1.48 -4.93 4.17
C PHE A 56 -2.32 -4.78 2.89
N ALA A 57 -1.85 -5.33 1.77
CA ALA A 57 -2.61 -5.33 0.51
C ALA A 57 -3.93 -6.10 0.64
N LYS A 58 -3.92 -7.24 1.36
CA LYS A 58 -5.15 -7.99 1.64
C LYS A 58 -6.15 -7.16 2.43
N ASP A 59 -5.72 -6.49 3.49
CA ASP A 59 -6.58 -5.69 4.36
C ASP A 59 -7.19 -4.52 3.57
N LYS A 60 -6.40 -3.83 2.74
CA LYS A 60 -6.90 -2.74 1.88
C LYS A 60 -7.88 -3.19 0.79
N ILE A 61 -7.68 -4.38 0.22
CA ILE A 61 -8.66 -4.95 -0.72
C ILE A 61 -9.97 -5.31 0.00
N GLU A 62 -9.89 -5.79 1.23
CA GLU A 62 -11.08 -6.09 2.04
C GLU A 62 -11.83 -4.82 2.44
N GLU A 63 -11.13 -3.76 2.82
CA GLU A 63 -11.71 -2.44 3.05
C GLU A 63 -12.44 -1.91 1.80
N TYR A 64 -11.85 -2.07 0.61
CA TYR A 64 -12.50 -1.70 -0.66
C TYR A 64 -13.76 -2.53 -0.95
N LYS A 65 -13.74 -3.84 -0.67
CA LYS A 65 -14.94 -4.70 -0.82
C LYS A 65 -16.08 -4.26 0.08
N GLN A 66 -15.78 -3.88 1.32
CA GLN A 66 -16.78 -3.46 2.29
C GLN A 66 -17.30 -2.05 2.01
N ASN A 67 -16.43 -1.16 1.57
CA ASN A 67 -16.76 0.23 1.27
C ASN A 67 -16.06 0.69 -0.03
N PRO A 68 -16.71 0.54 -1.20
CA PRO A 68 -16.09 0.80 -2.49
C PRO A 68 -16.05 2.30 -2.82
N THR A 69 -15.20 3.04 -2.11
CA THR A 69 -14.90 4.45 -2.37
C THR A 69 -13.68 4.60 -3.29
N LYS A 70 -13.49 5.81 -3.83
CA LYS A 70 -12.32 6.12 -4.67
C LYS A 70 -11.03 6.06 -3.87
N GLU A 71 -11.09 6.50 -2.62
CA GLU A 71 -9.97 6.53 -1.68
C GLU A 71 -9.54 5.10 -1.34
N ASN A 72 -10.48 4.23 -0.95
CA ASN A 72 -10.19 2.84 -0.63
C ASN A 72 -9.65 2.08 -1.85
N LYS A 73 -10.16 2.39 -3.04
CA LYS A 73 -9.63 1.85 -4.29
C LYS A 73 -8.17 2.24 -4.50
N GLN A 74 -7.83 3.52 -4.31
CA GLN A 74 -6.46 4.02 -4.47
C GLN A 74 -5.53 3.40 -3.42
N GLU A 75 -5.96 3.27 -2.17
CA GLU A 75 -5.19 2.62 -1.12
C GLU A 75 -4.92 1.13 -1.42
N ALA A 76 -5.92 0.40 -1.89
CA ALA A 76 -5.76 -0.99 -2.32
C ALA A 76 -4.78 -1.13 -3.50
N GLN A 77 -4.87 -0.23 -4.49
CA GLN A 77 -3.94 -0.19 -5.63
C GLN A 77 -2.51 0.15 -5.19
N ALA A 78 -2.35 1.12 -4.31
CA ALA A 78 -1.05 1.50 -3.76
C ALA A 78 -0.41 0.34 -2.98
N ALA A 79 -1.20 -0.36 -2.16
CA ALA A 79 -0.73 -1.51 -1.40
C ALA A 79 -0.31 -2.68 -2.30
N LEU A 80 -1.06 -2.95 -3.39
CA LEU A 80 -0.66 -3.92 -4.41
C LEU A 80 0.64 -3.53 -5.12
N ALA A 81 0.80 -2.25 -5.47
CA ALA A 81 2.03 -1.75 -6.09
C ALA A 81 3.24 -1.86 -5.15
N GLU A 82 3.05 -1.67 -3.84
CA GLU A 82 4.13 -1.85 -2.86
C GLU A 82 4.53 -3.33 -2.74
N LEU A 83 3.56 -4.25 -2.77
CA LEU A 83 3.83 -5.69 -2.81
C LEU A 83 4.62 -6.05 -4.08
N ASP A 84 4.24 -5.53 -5.25
CA ASP A 84 4.94 -5.73 -6.52
C ASP A 84 6.40 -5.24 -6.46
N ALA A 85 6.62 -4.04 -5.92
CA ALA A 85 7.96 -3.51 -5.73
C ALA A 85 8.81 -4.42 -4.82
N SER A 86 8.21 -5.03 -3.79
CA SER A 86 8.92 -5.96 -2.90
C SER A 86 9.25 -7.29 -3.58
N ILE A 87 8.34 -7.81 -4.41
CA ILE A 87 8.59 -8.99 -5.24
C ILE A 87 9.75 -8.72 -6.18
N HIS A 88 9.75 -7.59 -6.89
CA HIS A 88 10.85 -7.23 -7.79
C HIS A 88 12.20 -7.09 -7.10
N ARG A 89 12.24 -6.57 -5.87
CA ARG A 89 13.46 -6.52 -5.06
C ARG A 89 13.96 -7.93 -4.72
N LEU A 90 13.06 -8.83 -4.32
CA LEU A 90 13.40 -10.21 -4.02
C LEU A 90 13.82 -10.99 -5.28
N GLU A 91 13.20 -10.73 -6.43
CA GLU A 91 13.64 -11.28 -7.73
C GLU A 91 15.07 -10.86 -8.06
N ALA A 92 15.38 -9.57 -7.91
CA ALA A 92 16.72 -9.06 -8.15
C ALA A 92 17.73 -9.67 -7.17
N GLN A 93 17.35 -9.89 -5.91
CA GLN A 93 18.18 -10.57 -4.92
C GLN A 93 18.44 -12.02 -5.31
N VAL A 94 17.38 -12.82 -5.56
CA VAL A 94 17.48 -14.23 -5.97
C VAL A 94 18.30 -14.42 -7.24
N SER A 95 18.24 -13.46 -8.18
CA SER A 95 19.02 -13.51 -9.42
C SER A 95 20.53 -13.39 -9.20
N ARG A 96 20.96 -12.76 -8.10
CA ARG A 96 22.37 -12.53 -7.73
C ARG A 96 22.93 -13.61 -6.82
N GLU A 97 22.07 -14.40 -6.18
CA GLU A 97 22.45 -15.43 -5.23
C GLU A 97 22.72 -16.79 -5.90
N SER A 98 23.53 -17.61 -5.23
CA SER A 98 23.89 -18.97 -5.64
C SER A 98 23.89 -19.92 -4.44
N GLY A 99 23.60 -21.20 -4.66
CA GLY A 99 23.60 -22.22 -3.61
C GLY A 99 22.25 -22.34 -2.87
N GLU A 100 22.29 -22.75 -1.60
CA GLU A 100 21.08 -23.05 -0.81
C GLU A 100 20.21 -21.81 -0.51
N THR A 101 20.81 -20.62 -0.36
CA THR A 101 20.08 -19.37 -0.11
C THR A 101 19.15 -19.03 -1.28
N LYS A 102 19.63 -19.23 -2.52
CA LYS A 102 18.84 -19.08 -3.74
C LYS A 102 17.59 -19.95 -3.72
N ARG A 103 17.68 -21.20 -3.23
CA ARG A 103 16.53 -22.12 -3.22
C ARG A 103 15.46 -21.63 -2.23
N SER A 104 15.86 -21.20 -1.03
CA SER A 104 14.95 -20.69 -0.01
C SER A 104 14.28 -19.38 -0.46
N ASP A 105 15.04 -18.42 -0.98
CA ASP A 105 14.48 -17.15 -1.42
C ASP A 105 13.67 -17.29 -2.72
N GLN A 106 13.99 -18.26 -3.59
CA GLN A 106 13.14 -18.62 -4.73
C GLN A 106 11.79 -19.19 -4.28
N GLN A 107 11.76 -20.01 -3.23
CA GLN A 107 10.50 -20.51 -2.66
C GLN A 107 9.65 -19.36 -2.10
N ARG A 108 10.26 -18.47 -1.32
CA ARG A 108 9.58 -17.27 -0.79
C ARG A 108 9.05 -16.37 -1.90
N LEU A 109 9.85 -16.16 -2.95
CA LEU A 109 9.45 -15.40 -4.12
C LEU A 109 8.23 -16.02 -4.82
N ASN A 110 8.22 -17.34 -4.99
CA ASN A 110 7.09 -18.03 -5.62
C ASN A 110 5.80 -17.88 -4.79
N GLU A 111 5.89 -18.00 -3.46
CA GLU A 111 4.73 -17.80 -2.59
C GLU A 111 4.22 -16.35 -2.63
N LEU A 112 5.10 -15.35 -2.59
CA LEU A 112 4.71 -13.94 -2.71
C LEU A 112 4.05 -13.64 -4.07
N LYS A 113 4.57 -14.19 -5.16
CA LYS A 113 3.94 -14.08 -6.50
C LYS A 113 2.54 -14.69 -6.54
N LYS A 114 2.37 -15.87 -5.93
CA LYS A 114 1.08 -16.54 -5.84
C LYS A 114 0.08 -15.71 -5.02
N GLN A 115 0.50 -15.18 -3.87
CA GLN A 115 -0.31 -14.30 -3.05
C GLN A 115 -0.71 -13.04 -3.82
N ARG A 116 0.24 -12.37 -4.47
CA ARG A 116 -0.01 -11.20 -5.31
C ARG A 116 -1.03 -11.47 -6.41
N SER A 117 -0.89 -12.58 -7.13
CA SER A 117 -1.83 -12.96 -8.20
C SER A 117 -3.26 -13.15 -7.66
N LYS A 118 -3.39 -13.82 -6.51
CA LYS A 118 -4.67 -13.99 -5.83
C LYS A 118 -5.28 -12.65 -5.42
N LEU A 119 -4.49 -11.78 -4.76
CA LEU A 119 -4.94 -10.46 -4.33
C LEU A 119 -5.37 -9.59 -5.52
N ASN A 120 -4.63 -9.62 -6.62
CA ASN A 120 -5.02 -8.90 -7.84
C ASN A 120 -6.36 -9.41 -8.40
N THR A 121 -6.57 -10.73 -8.41
CA THR A 121 -7.83 -11.33 -8.85
C THR A 121 -8.99 -10.89 -7.95
N ASP A 122 -8.79 -10.94 -6.62
CA ASP A 122 -9.79 -10.52 -5.64
C ASP A 122 -10.15 -9.03 -5.79
N PHE A 123 -9.14 -8.18 -6.05
CA PHE A 123 -9.33 -6.76 -6.30
C PHE A 123 -10.11 -6.49 -7.59
N THR A 124 -9.71 -7.09 -8.70
CA THR A 124 -10.42 -6.93 -9.99
C THR A 124 -11.85 -7.43 -9.91
N LYS A 125 -12.10 -8.53 -9.18
CA LYS A 125 -13.45 -9.02 -8.93
C LYS A 125 -14.29 -7.99 -8.17
N ALA A 126 -13.74 -7.39 -7.11
CA ALA A 126 -14.42 -6.34 -6.34
C ALA A 126 -14.70 -5.09 -7.19
N GLU A 127 -13.79 -4.71 -8.09
CA GLU A 127 -14.02 -3.62 -9.05
C GLU A 127 -15.16 -3.93 -10.02
N ALA A 128 -15.20 -5.15 -10.57
CA ALA A 128 -16.26 -5.57 -11.48
C ALA A 128 -17.63 -5.60 -10.80
N GLU A 129 -17.70 -6.11 -9.56
CA GLU A 129 -18.93 -6.12 -8.77
C GLU A 129 -19.41 -4.71 -8.44
N THR A 130 -18.49 -3.82 -8.05
CA THR A 130 -18.80 -2.40 -7.80
C THR A 130 -19.33 -1.71 -9.06
N LEU A 131 -18.70 -1.95 -10.22
CA LEU A 131 -19.14 -1.40 -11.50
C LEU A 131 -20.54 -1.91 -11.87
N LEU A 132 -20.79 -3.21 -11.71
CA LEU A 132 -22.09 -3.83 -11.98
C LEU A 132 -23.18 -3.23 -11.08
N ASN A 133 -22.89 -3.03 -9.79
CA ASN A 133 -23.81 -2.40 -8.86
C ASN A 133 -24.11 -0.94 -9.24
N ASN A 134 -23.09 -0.18 -9.62
CA ASN A 134 -23.27 1.20 -10.09
C ASN A 134 -24.12 1.27 -11.37
N LEU A 135 -23.88 0.36 -12.33
CA LEU A 135 -24.70 0.26 -13.54
C LEU A 135 -26.14 -0.10 -13.20
N LYS A 136 -26.36 -1.09 -12.33
CA LYS A 136 -27.70 -1.48 -11.88
C LYS A 136 -28.43 -0.31 -11.22
N ASN A 137 -27.75 0.42 -10.34
CA ASN A 137 -28.30 1.61 -9.69
C ASN A 137 -28.62 2.73 -10.69
N PHE A 138 -27.76 2.94 -11.70
CA PHE A 138 -28.00 3.91 -12.77
C PHE A 138 -29.25 3.59 -13.58
N PHE A 139 -29.48 2.32 -13.91
CA PHE A 139 -30.68 1.91 -14.65
C PHE A 139 -31.94 1.86 -13.78
N GLN A 140 -31.82 1.61 -12.48
CA GLN A 140 -32.95 1.62 -11.54
C GLN A 140 -33.39 3.03 -11.15
N ASN A 141 -32.44 3.96 -11.06
CA ASN A 141 -32.67 5.37 -10.76
C ASN A 141 -32.00 6.22 -11.83
N PRO A 142 -32.54 6.25 -13.06
CA PRO A 142 -31.94 7.04 -14.12
C PRO A 142 -31.94 8.51 -13.69
N PRO A 143 -30.80 9.22 -13.82
CA PRO A 143 -30.76 10.63 -13.50
C PRO A 143 -31.83 11.34 -14.33
N LEU A 144 -32.70 12.09 -13.65
CA LEU A 144 -33.68 12.93 -14.34
C LEU A 144 -32.89 13.93 -15.17
N LEU A 145 -32.99 13.79 -16.50
CA LEU A 145 -32.48 14.79 -17.42
C LEU A 145 -33.34 16.04 -17.25
N GLU A 146 -32.97 16.92 -16.32
CA GLU A 146 -33.55 18.25 -16.26
C GLU A 146 -33.19 18.96 -17.56
N ASN A 147 -34.16 19.00 -18.47
CA ASN A 147 -34.13 19.87 -19.63
C ASN A 147 -34.13 21.31 -19.10
N LYS A 148 -32.93 21.87 -18.94
CA LYS A 148 -32.73 23.30 -18.73
C LYS A 148 -33.21 24.00 -20.00
N LYS A 149 -34.50 24.30 -20.07
CA LYS A 149 -35.02 25.24 -21.06
C LYS A 149 -34.46 26.59 -20.67
N ASP A 150 -33.35 26.96 -21.32
CA ASP A 150 -32.82 28.31 -21.29
C ASP A 150 -33.87 29.24 -21.93
N ASN A 151 -34.81 29.72 -21.11
CA ASN A 151 -35.68 30.83 -21.47
C ASN A 151 -34.80 32.08 -21.56
N LYS A 152 -34.21 32.30 -22.75
CA LYS A 152 -33.86 33.64 -23.19
C LYS A 152 -35.17 34.33 -23.55
N ASN A 153 -35.69 35.11 -22.61
CA ASN A 153 -36.74 36.07 -22.88
C ASN A 153 -36.13 37.19 -23.75
N PRO A 154 -36.78 37.59 -24.86
CA PRO A 154 -36.27 38.57 -25.84
C PRO A 154 -36.04 39.97 -25.26
#